data_AF-A0A2M7C751-F1
#
_entry.id   AF-A0A2M7C751-F1
#
_cell.length_a   1.000
_cell.length_b   1.000
_cell.length_c   1.000
_cell.angle_alpha   90.00
_cell.angle_beta   90.00
_cell.angle_gamma   90.00
#
_symmetry.space_group_name_H-M   'P 1'
#
loop_
_entity.id
_entity.type
_entity.pdbx_description
1 polymer ?
#
loop_
_entity_poly.entity_id
_entity_poly.type
_entity_poly.pdbx_seq_one_letter_code
_entity_poly.pdbx_strand_id
1 'polypeptide(L)'
;MPGSWRLSPRKGISGEFIKSTGERSMNAAKVIGRVVATAKWKTLEGKTLLLLQPTDWSGRAKGDIIVAADSVGAGAGEFVFYVKSREACFSWLSGDKQLLDEMPPLDATVMGIIDGVDMLGDDDGKVKDGK
;
A
#
# COMPACT_ATOMS: atom_id res chain seq x y z
N MET A 1 7.60 21.61 10.19
CA MET A 1 7.09 22.87 9.60
C MET A 1 6.42 22.53 8.28
N PRO A 2 5.23 23.03 7.91
CA PRO A 2 4.57 22.57 6.69
C PRO A 2 4.97 23.44 5.48
N GLY A 3 5.77 22.86 4.58
CA GLY A 3 6.14 23.44 3.28
C GLY A 3 4.97 23.51 2.30
N SER A 4 5.00 24.47 1.38
CA SER A 4 4.00 24.64 0.32
C SER A 4 4.49 24.04 -0.99
N TRP A 5 3.68 23.17 -1.60
CA TRP A 5 3.93 22.64 -2.94
C TRP A 5 3.27 23.51 -4.01
N ARG A 6 3.98 23.73 -5.12
CA ARG A 6 3.47 24.41 -6.32
C ARG A 6 3.73 23.51 -7.53
N LEU A 7 2.68 22.88 -8.06
CA LEU A 7 2.72 22.29 -9.39
C LEU A 7 2.40 23.38 -10.42
N SER A 8 3.10 23.36 -11.55
CA SER A 8 2.79 24.21 -12.70
C SER A 8 1.36 23.93 -13.18
N PRO A 9 0.58 24.96 -13.53
CA PRO A 9 -0.84 24.79 -13.79
C PRO A 9 -1.05 23.99 -15.07
N ARG A 10 -1.80 22.87 -15.00
CA ARG A 10 -2.55 22.44 -16.19
C ARG A 10 -3.68 23.45 -16.39
N LYS A 11 -3.67 24.11 -17.55
CA LYS A 11 -4.70 25.09 -17.93
C LYS A 11 -6.09 24.50 -17.73
N GLY A 12 -6.91 25.15 -16.91
CA GLY A 12 -8.36 25.03 -17.00
C GLY A 12 -9.12 24.55 -15.76
N ILE A 13 -8.48 24.26 -14.63
CA ILE A 13 -9.20 23.84 -13.42
C ILE A 13 -8.77 24.72 -12.25
N SER A 14 -9.59 25.72 -11.92
CA SER A 14 -9.46 26.49 -10.68
C SER A 14 -9.91 25.62 -9.51
N GLY A 15 -9.04 24.71 -9.08
CA GLY A 15 -9.24 23.87 -7.91
C GLY A 15 -8.37 24.37 -6.77
N GLU A 16 -9.01 24.75 -5.68
CA GLU A 16 -8.39 25.09 -4.40
C GLU A 16 -7.53 23.91 -3.89
N PHE A 17 -6.26 24.18 -3.59
CA PHE A 17 -5.29 23.17 -3.19
C PHE A 17 -5.59 22.62 -1.79
N ILE A 18 -6.00 21.35 -1.70
CA ILE A 18 -6.13 20.65 -0.42
C ILE A 18 -4.73 20.33 0.10
N LYS A 19 -4.27 21.05 1.13
CA LYS A 19 -3.11 20.64 1.95
C LYS A 19 -3.51 19.41 2.76
N SER A 20 -3.33 18.21 2.21
CA SER A 20 -3.47 16.99 3.00
C SER A 20 -2.31 16.91 4.00
N THR A 21 -2.60 17.24 5.26
CA THR A 21 -1.77 16.89 6.41
C THR A 21 -2.22 15.51 6.93
N GLY A 22 -2.36 14.55 6.01
CA GLY A 22 -3.03 13.28 6.25
C GLY A 22 -2.12 12.08 5.96
N GLU A 23 -2.34 11.01 6.70
CA GLU A 23 -1.77 9.68 6.45
C GLU A 23 -1.63 9.38 4.95
N ARG A 24 -0.47 8.86 4.55
CA ARG A 24 -0.29 8.31 3.20
C ARG A 24 -1.34 7.19 3.04
N SER A 25 -2.15 7.27 1.98
CA SER A 25 -3.37 6.47 1.79
C SER A 25 -3.16 4.96 1.67
N MET A 26 -1.91 4.50 1.50
CA MET A 26 -1.55 3.10 1.30
C MET A 26 -0.38 2.72 2.21
N ASN A 27 -0.33 1.45 2.60
CA ASN A 27 0.73 0.92 3.47
C ASN A 27 1.81 0.25 2.62
N ALA A 28 3.08 0.41 2.99
CA ALA A 28 4.20 -0.27 2.36
C ALA A 28 4.68 -1.44 3.23
N ALA A 29 5.15 -2.51 2.61
CA ALA A 29 5.69 -3.66 3.30
C ALA A 29 6.71 -4.42 2.46
N LYS A 30 7.50 -5.26 3.11
CA LYS A 30 8.34 -6.27 2.46
C LYS A 30 7.76 -7.65 2.68
N VAL A 31 7.72 -8.46 1.62
CA VAL A 31 7.36 -9.88 1.73
C VAL A 31 8.52 -10.63 2.39
N ILE A 32 8.27 -11.24 3.55
CA ILE A 32 9.29 -11.96 4.32
C ILE A 32 9.04 -13.47 4.37
N GLY A 33 7.91 -13.94 3.84
CA GLY A 33 7.61 -15.37 3.80
C GLY A 33 6.20 -15.67 3.29
N ARG A 34 5.81 -16.94 3.41
CA ARG A 34 4.50 -17.45 2.99
C ARG A 34 3.85 -18.22 4.12
N VAL A 35 2.55 -18.06 4.26
CA VAL A 35 1.72 -18.77 5.25
C VAL A 35 0.94 -19.88 4.56
N VAL A 36 0.95 -21.07 5.15
CA VAL A 36 0.14 -22.20 4.68
C VAL A 36 -0.82 -22.59 5.78
N ALA A 37 -2.11 -22.47 5.50
CA ALA A 37 -3.20 -22.92 6.38
C ALA A 37 -3.99 -24.03 5.67
N THR A 38 -4.02 -25.22 6.27
CA THR A 38 -4.78 -26.38 5.80
C THR A 38 -6.24 -26.34 6.27
N ALA A 39 -6.49 -25.81 7.47
CA ALA A 39 -7.81 -25.48 7.97
C ALA A 39 -8.04 -23.97 7.82
N LYS A 40 -9.02 -23.57 7.00
CA LYS A 40 -9.36 -22.18 6.71
C LYS A 40 -10.81 -22.05 6.27
N TRP A 41 -11.33 -20.84 6.33
CA TRP A 41 -12.68 -20.55 5.85
C TRP A 41 -12.79 -20.80 4.34
N LYS A 42 -13.93 -21.34 3.88
CA LYS A 42 -14.16 -21.77 2.49
C LYS A 42 -13.76 -20.72 1.45
N THR A 43 -14.02 -19.44 1.70
CA THR A 43 -13.71 -18.36 0.75
C THR A 43 -12.23 -17.99 0.69
N LEU A 44 -11.39 -18.52 1.58
CA LEU A 44 -9.92 -18.41 1.54
C LEU A 44 -9.25 -19.53 0.73
N GLU A 45 -10.01 -20.50 0.23
CA GLU A 45 -9.47 -21.52 -0.66
C GLU A 45 -8.87 -20.90 -1.94
N GLY A 46 -7.74 -21.45 -2.38
CA GLY A 46 -7.00 -20.96 -3.55
C GLY A 46 -6.27 -19.63 -3.38
N LYS A 47 -6.43 -18.91 -2.25
CA LYS A 47 -5.78 -17.62 -2.02
C LYS A 47 -4.39 -17.80 -1.41
N THR A 48 -3.41 -17.12 -2.00
CA THR A 48 -2.04 -17.06 -1.47
C THR A 48 -2.01 -16.13 -0.27
N LEU A 49 -1.39 -16.59 0.83
CA LEU A 49 -1.20 -15.81 2.05
C LEU A 49 0.30 -15.54 2.26
N LEU A 50 0.67 -14.27 2.37
CA LEU A 50 2.04 -13.82 2.53
C LEU A 50 2.26 -13.29 3.95
N LEU A 51 3.47 -13.52 4.45
CA LEU A 51 3.96 -12.90 5.68
C LEU A 51 4.63 -11.57 5.29
N LEU A 52 4.08 -10.46 5.78
CA LEU A 52 4.54 -9.12 5.47
C LEU A 52 5.19 -8.49 6.70
N GLN A 53 6.36 -7.90 6.52
CA GLN A 53 6.91 -6.92 7.46
C GLN A 53 6.49 -5.54 6.96
N PRO A 54 5.56 -4.82 7.62
CA PRO A 54 5.26 -3.46 7.24
C PRO A 54 6.49 -2.57 7.41
N THR A 55 6.59 -1.55 6.56
CA THR A 55 7.74 -0.65 6.51
C THR A 55 7.27 0.80 6.31
N ASP A 56 8.18 1.74 6.48
CA ASP A 56 8.03 3.02 5.82
C ASP A 56 8.33 2.91 4.31
N TRP A 57 8.11 3.99 3.56
CA TRP A 57 8.35 4.03 2.12
C TRP A 57 9.85 4.04 1.74
N SER A 58 10.75 4.12 2.73
CA SER A 58 12.19 3.90 2.54
C SER A 58 12.61 2.44 2.79
N GLY A 59 11.65 1.55 3.03
CA GLY A 59 11.88 0.12 3.26
C GLY A 59 12.34 -0.22 4.69
N ARG A 60 12.34 0.74 5.63
CA ARG A 60 12.67 0.45 7.03
C ARG A 60 11.48 -0.16 7.75
N ALA A 61 11.70 -1.28 8.42
CA ALA A 61 10.67 -2.00 9.16
C ALA A 61 9.95 -1.09 10.16
N LYS A 62 8.62 -1.19 10.20
CA LYS A 62 7.75 -0.41 11.07
C LYS A 62 6.55 -1.25 11.49
N GLY A 63 6.38 -1.45 12.79
CA GLY A 63 5.24 -2.19 13.34
C GLY A 63 5.40 -3.72 13.20
N ASP A 64 4.33 -4.42 13.60
CA ASP A 64 4.34 -5.87 13.72
C ASP A 64 4.16 -6.56 12.37
N ILE A 65 4.70 -7.77 12.27
CA ILE A 65 4.52 -8.65 11.13
C ILE A 65 3.04 -9.03 11.02
N ILE A 66 2.50 -9.02 9.81
CA ILE A 66 1.11 -9.37 9.52
C ILE A 66 1.02 -10.45 8.44
N VAL A 67 -0.15 -11.07 8.34
CA VAL A 67 -0.51 -11.94 7.21
C VAL A 67 -1.42 -11.17 6.27
N ALA A 68 -1.12 -11.20 4.98
CA ALA A 68 -1.97 -10.57 3.95
C ALA A 68 -2.26 -11.56 2.83
N ALA A 69 -3.43 -11.44 2.20
CA ALA A 69 -3.66 -12.13 0.95
C ALA A 69 -2.86 -11.47 -0.18
N ASP A 70 -2.52 -12.24 -1.19
CA ASP A 70 -1.81 -11.76 -2.36
C ASP A 70 -2.69 -11.85 -3.61
N SER A 71 -3.05 -10.69 -4.15
CA SER A 71 -3.86 -10.59 -5.38
C SER A 71 -3.02 -10.37 -6.64
N VAL A 72 -1.70 -10.22 -6.51
CA VAL A 72 -0.81 -9.80 -7.61
C VAL A 72 0.20 -10.89 -7.99
N GLY A 73 0.58 -11.76 -7.05
CA GLY A 73 1.61 -12.77 -7.26
C GLY A 73 2.98 -12.31 -6.80
N ALA A 74 3.04 -11.67 -5.63
CA ALA A 74 4.30 -11.17 -5.06
C ALA A 74 5.18 -12.31 -4.52
N GLY A 75 6.47 -12.21 -4.80
CA GLY A 75 7.53 -13.12 -4.39
C GLY A 75 8.20 -12.74 -3.06
N ALA A 76 9.02 -13.66 -2.55
CA ALA A 76 9.80 -13.43 -1.33
C ALA A 76 10.82 -12.30 -1.53
N GLY A 77 10.89 -11.38 -0.56
CA GLY A 77 11.82 -10.26 -0.58
C GLY A 77 11.33 -9.05 -1.38
N GLU A 78 10.22 -9.16 -2.12
CA GLU A 78 9.67 -8.04 -2.88
C GLU A 78 9.13 -6.94 -1.98
N PHE A 79 9.23 -5.72 -2.48
CA PHE A 79 8.68 -4.53 -1.86
C PHE A 79 7.28 -4.28 -2.44
N VAL A 80 6.28 -4.14 -1.59
CA VAL A 80 4.87 -4.14 -1.99
C VAL A 80 4.10 -3.04 -1.29
N PHE A 81 2.98 -2.62 -1.87
CA PHE A 81 1.96 -1.87 -1.14
C PHE A 81 0.70 -2.70 -0.95
N TYR A 82 0.05 -2.46 0.18
CA TYR A 82 -1.12 -3.22 0.61
C TYR A 82 -2.15 -2.31 1.27
N VAL A 83 -3.41 -2.75 1.18
CA VAL A 83 -4.55 -2.11 1.85
C VAL A 83 -4.94 -2.90 3.09
N LYS A 84 -5.64 -2.24 4.02
CA LYS A 84 -6.14 -2.86 5.24
C LYS A 84 -7.66 -2.75 5.35
N SER A 85 -8.22 -3.41 6.35
CA SER A 85 -9.64 -3.32 6.70
C SER A 85 -10.54 -3.79 5.54
N ARG A 86 -11.73 -3.21 5.39
CA ARG A 86 -12.74 -3.66 4.42
C ARG A 86 -12.26 -3.67 2.97
N GLU A 87 -11.31 -2.79 2.62
CA GLU A 87 -10.79 -2.67 1.25
C GLU A 87 -10.01 -3.91 0.81
N ALA A 88 -9.43 -4.67 1.75
CA ALA A 88 -8.68 -5.88 1.45
C ALA A 88 -9.51 -6.97 0.78
N CYS A 89 -10.83 -6.98 0.99
CA CYS A 89 -11.72 -7.95 0.38
C CYS A 89 -12.01 -7.65 -1.11
N PHE A 90 -11.86 -6.41 -1.57
CA PHE A 90 -12.40 -5.99 -2.88
C PHE A 90 -11.73 -6.65 -4.08
N SER A 91 -10.45 -7.03 -3.98
CA SER A 91 -9.75 -7.78 -5.04
C SER A 91 -10.35 -9.15 -5.35
N TRP A 92 -11.27 -9.63 -4.51
CA TRP A 92 -11.78 -11.00 -4.54
C TRP A 92 -13.27 -11.10 -4.83
N LEU A 93 -13.93 -9.98 -5.11
CA LEU A 93 -15.35 -9.95 -5.45
C LEU A 93 -15.56 -10.33 -6.91
N SER A 94 -16.50 -11.25 -7.16
CA SER A 94 -16.90 -11.65 -8.51
C SER A 94 -18.28 -11.06 -8.81
N GLY A 95 -18.31 -9.84 -9.36
CA GLY A 95 -19.54 -9.13 -9.75
C GLY A 95 -19.92 -7.96 -8.84
N ASP A 96 -21.04 -7.32 -9.15
CA ASP A 96 -21.44 -6.04 -8.53
C ASP A 96 -22.03 -6.19 -7.12
N LYS A 97 -22.35 -7.42 -6.71
CA LYS A 97 -23.02 -7.69 -5.43
C LYS A 97 -22.01 -8.09 -4.36
N GLN A 98 -22.01 -7.34 -3.25
CA GLN A 98 -21.21 -7.62 -2.06
C GLN A 98 -21.94 -8.64 -1.18
N LEU A 99 -22.09 -9.88 -1.65
CA LEU A 99 -22.71 -10.94 -0.86
C LEU A 99 -21.74 -11.42 0.23
N LEU A 100 -22.17 -11.38 1.49
CA LEU A 100 -21.35 -11.73 2.66
C LEU A 100 -20.76 -13.13 2.58
N ASP A 101 -21.49 -14.09 2.00
CA ASP A 101 -21.07 -15.49 1.89
C ASP A 101 -19.93 -15.72 0.88
N GLU A 102 -19.70 -14.76 -0.02
CA GLU A 102 -18.66 -14.79 -1.05
C GLU A 102 -17.44 -13.95 -0.64
N MET A 103 -17.61 -13.04 0.32
CA MET A 103 -16.54 -12.16 0.81
C MET A 103 -15.52 -12.96 1.64
N PRO A 104 -14.25 -13.04 1.21
CA PRO A 104 -13.20 -13.55 2.08
C PRO A 104 -13.01 -12.63 3.30
N PRO A 105 -12.86 -13.19 4.52
CA PRO A 105 -12.64 -12.42 5.74
C PRO A 105 -11.19 -11.93 5.79
N LEU A 106 -10.81 -11.05 4.86
CA LEU A 106 -9.48 -10.48 4.73
C LEU A 106 -9.49 -9.04 5.24
N ASP A 107 -8.52 -8.73 6.10
CA ASP A 107 -8.25 -7.40 6.63
C ASP A 107 -6.91 -6.82 6.12
N ALA A 108 -6.18 -7.57 5.28
CA ALA A 108 -5.00 -7.11 4.55
C ALA A 108 -4.84 -7.85 3.21
N THR A 109 -4.59 -7.09 2.14
CA THR A 109 -4.33 -7.63 0.78
C THR A 109 -3.27 -6.82 0.06
N VAL A 110 -2.28 -7.49 -0.52
CA VAL A 110 -1.28 -6.92 -1.42
C VAL A 110 -1.94 -6.51 -2.73
N MET A 111 -1.73 -5.25 -3.11
CA MET A 111 -2.35 -4.63 -4.29
C MET A 111 -1.35 -4.35 -5.42
N GLY A 112 -0.05 -4.38 -5.14
CA GLY A 112 0.99 -4.21 -6.15
C GLY A 112 2.40 -4.32 -5.61
N ILE A 113 3.33 -4.58 -6.54
CA ILE A 113 4.78 -4.59 -6.32
C ILE A 113 5.31 -3.18 -6.62
N ILE A 114 6.24 -2.71 -5.81
CA ILE A 114 6.85 -1.39 -5.90
C ILE A 114 8.18 -1.51 -6.64
N ASP A 115 8.26 -0.94 -7.84
CA ASP A 115 9.52 -0.87 -8.61
C ASP A 115 10.46 0.23 -8.11
N GLY A 116 9.89 1.32 -7.59
CA GLY A 116 10.65 2.48 -7.14
C GLY A 116 9.79 3.46 -6.35
N VAL A 117 10.44 4.26 -5.51
CA VAL A 117 9.81 5.31 -4.71
C VAL A 117 10.56 6.62 -4.93
N ASP A 118 9.91 7.55 -5.62
CA ASP A 118 10.41 8.92 -5.74
C ASP A 118 9.99 9.71 -4.50
N MET A 119 10.92 9.84 -3.56
CA MET A 119 10.75 10.75 -2.44
C MET A 119 11.24 12.12 -2.85
N LEU A 120 10.34 13.10 -2.85
CA LEU A 120 10.74 14.50 -2.89
C LEU A 120 11.56 14.76 -1.63
N GLY A 121 12.87 14.96 -1.78
CA GLY A 121 13.75 15.25 -0.65
C GLY A 121 13.35 16.55 0.05
N ASP A 122 13.62 16.62 1.35
CA ASP A 122 13.67 17.89 2.10
C ASP A 122 14.94 18.68 1.69
N ASP A 123 15.16 18.84 0.38
CA ASP A 123 16.15 19.78 -0.14
C ASP A 123 15.56 21.18 -0.01
N ASP A 124 15.65 21.73 1.19
CA ASP A 124 15.61 23.16 1.41
C ASP A 124 16.64 23.79 0.47
N GLY A 125 16.18 24.34 -0.66
CA GLY A 125 16.99 24.90 -1.74
C GLY A 125 17.92 26.04 -1.31
N LYS A 126 18.96 25.73 -0.54
CA LYS A 126 20.13 26.56 -0.35
C LYS A 126 21.16 26.13 -1.37
N VAL A 127 21.05 26.73 -2.56
CA VAL A 127 22.22 26.97 -3.40
C VAL A 127 23.20 27.73 -2.51
N LYS A 128 24.26 27.05 -2.06
CA LYS A 128 25.44 27.75 -1.55
C LYS A 128 26.07 28.39 -2.77
N ASP A 129 25.87 29.69 -2.94
CA ASP A 129 26.65 30.48 -3.87
C ASP A 129 28.12 30.23 -3.53
N GLY A 130 28.80 29.50 -4.42
CA GLY A 130 30.21 29.24 -4.35
C GLY A 130 30.95 30.56 -4.49
N LYS A 131 31.85 30.80 -3.54
CA LYS A 131 32.86 31.87 -3.57
C LYS A 131 33.79 31.72 -4.77
#